data_AF-A0AAV8ZBY7-F1
#
_entry.id   AF-A0AAV8ZBY7-F1
#
_cell.length_a   1.000
_cell.length_b   1.000
_cell.length_c   1.000
_cell.angle_alpha   90.00
_cell.angle_beta   90.00
_cell.angle_gamma   90.00
#
_symmetry.space_group_name_H-M   'P 1'
#
loop_
_entity.id
_entity.type
_entity.pdbx_description
1 polymer ?
#
loop_
_entity_poly.entity_id
_entity_poly.type
_entity_poly.pdbx_seq_one_letter_code
_entity_poly.pdbx_strand_id
1 'polypeptide(L)'
;MESCLAVEKEVDRVFSKFSGINDHARRVLSDLINQIQSLKDEYQNASEDHVLTNVQIDILKQNMAKTLPQLVEKTYSAVHRKQGMHDVAEELARESDITTEPHEKEPFTELNHILDRLKNKDLEPALAWATVHHDNLEAQNSSLEFMLHRLKFIELLQKGAAHQTDAICYARTHFRKFVHRHEKDIQTLMGMLLYVPNGINSSPYSCLLDTEMWIEIYELFIRDACQLLGVCVNSP
;
A
#
# COMPACT_ATOMS: atom_id res chain seq x y z
N MET A 1 -37.56 6.58 29.00
CA MET A 1 -37.13 5.25 29.50
C MET A 1 -37.05 4.25 28.36
N GLU A 2 -38.07 4.16 27.49
CA GLU A 2 -38.05 3.30 26.28
C GLU A 2 -36.91 3.59 25.30
N SER A 3 -36.53 4.86 25.12
CA SER A 3 -35.46 5.25 24.20
C SER A 3 -34.07 4.74 24.62
N CYS A 4 -33.81 4.61 25.93
CA CYS A 4 -32.54 4.07 26.43
C CYS A 4 -32.46 2.54 26.24
N LEU A 5 -33.58 1.84 26.45
CA LEU A 5 -33.69 0.40 26.20
C LEU A 5 -33.57 0.04 24.71
N ALA A 6 -34.01 0.94 23.82
CA ALA A 6 -33.83 0.78 22.38
C ALA A 6 -32.35 0.89 21.96
N VAL A 7 -31.60 1.82 22.57
CA VAL A 7 -30.16 1.98 22.31
C VAL A 7 -29.38 0.76 22.82
N GLU A 8 -29.71 0.26 24.01
CA GLU A 8 -29.08 -0.94 24.58
C GLU A 8 -29.27 -2.17 23.66
N LYS A 9 -30.48 -2.38 23.14
CA LYS A 9 -30.77 -3.44 22.16
C LYS A 9 -29.99 -3.29 20.85
N GLU A 10 -29.82 -2.07 20.34
CA GLU A 10 -29.04 -1.86 19.12
C GLU A 10 -27.54 -2.05 19.35
N VAL A 11 -27.03 -1.69 20.53
CA VAL A 11 -25.64 -1.98 20.92
C VAL A 11 -25.38 -3.50 20.98
N ASP A 12 -26.26 -4.27 21.62
CA ASP A 12 -26.16 -5.74 21.64
C ASP A 12 -26.22 -6.35 20.24
N ARG A 13 -27.07 -5.79 19.37
CA ARG A 13 -27.20 -6.21 17.97
C ARG A 13 -25.91 -5.96 17.18
N VAL A 14 -25.27 -4.82 17.41
CA VAL A 14 -23.98 -4.47 16.80
C VAL A 14 -22.89 -5.41 17.29
N PHE A 15 -22.80 -5.67 18.60
CA PHE A 15 -21.84 -6.63 19.16
C PHE A 15 -22.01 -8.05 18.59
N SER A 16 -23.25 -8.52 18.45
CA SER A 16 -23.55 -9.82 17.86
C SER A 16 -23.07 -9.90 16.40
N LYS A 17 -23.29 -8.84 15.60
CA LYS A 17 -22.78 -8.75 14.22
C LYS A 17 -21.25 -8.76 14.17
N PHE A 18 -20.58 -7.99 15.03
CA PHE A 18 -19.11 -7.97 15.10
C PHE A 18 -18.54 -9.32 15.51
N SER A 19 -19.18 -10.02 16.46
CA SER A 19 -18.80 -11.40 16.81
C SER A 19 -18.92 -12.32 15.60
N GLY A 20 -20.03 -12.25 14.85
CA GLY A 20 -20.21 -13.06 13.64
C GLY A 20 -19.16 -12.80 12.56
N ILE A 21 -18.78 -11.53 12.34
CA ILE A 21 -17.71 -11.16 11.41
C ILE A 21 -16.36 -11.71 11.89
N ASN A 22 -16.07 -11.58 13.18
CA ASN A 22 -14.82 -12.08 13.79
C ASN A 22 -14.74 -13.61 13.72
N ASP A 23 -15.84 -14.31 13.95
CA ASP A 23 -15.90 -15.77 13.85
C ASP A 23 -15.73 -16.24 12.40
N HIS A 24 -16.32 -15.53 11.44
CA HIS A 24 -16.11 -15.80 10.03
C HIS A 24 -14.65 -15.57 9.62
N ALA A 25 -14.07 -14.43 9.99
CA ALA A 25 -12.67 -14.12 9.74
C ALA A 25 -11.73 -15.17 10.36
N ARG A 26 -12.02 -15.63 11.59
CA ARG A 26 -11.26 -16.70 12.26
C ARG A 26 -11.33 -18.02 11.48
N ARG A 27 -12.50 -18.42 10.98
CA ARG A 27 -12.63 -19.64 10.17
C ARG A 27 -11.84 -19.53 8.87
N VAL A 28 -11.99 -18.43 8.14
CA VAL A 28 -11.24 -18.20 6.89
C VAL A 28 -9.74 -18.25 7.13
N LEU A 29 -9.24 -17.64 8.22
CA LEU A 29 -7.83 -17.71 8.58
C LEU A 29 -7.39 -19.14 8.94
N SER A 30 -8.18 -19.89 9.70
CA SER A 30 -7.88 -21.29 10.00
C SER A 30 -7.83 -22.15 8.74
N ASP A 31 -8.76 -21.95 7.80
CA ASP A 31 -8.79 -22.68 6.54
C ASP A 31 -7.57 -22.37 5.68
N LEU A 32 -7.16 -21.10 5.62
CA LEU A 32 -5.93 -20.68 4.93
C LEU A 32 -4.67 -21.26 5.58
N ILE A 33 -4.60 -21.28 6.91
CA ILE A 33 -3.48 -21.89 7.65
C ILE A 33 -3.38 -23.38 7.30
N ASN A 34 -4.51 -24.09 7.30
CA ASN A 34 -4.54 -25.52 6.96
C ASN A 34 -4.13 -25.76 5.49
N GLN A 35 -4.54 -24.90 4.55
CA GLN A 35 -4.12 -25.00 3.15
C GLN A 35 -2.62 -24.77 2.97
N ILE A 36 -2.05 -23.77 3.65
CA ILE A 36 -0.62 -23.50 3.62
C ILE A 36 0.17 -24.66 4.24
N GLN A 37 -0.34 -25.25 5.33
CA GLN A 37 0.28 -26.43 5.96
C GLN A 37 0.25 -27.65 5.05
N SER A 38 -0.88 -27.92 4.38
CA SER A 38 -0.97 -29.01 3.39
C SER A 38 0.01 -28.81 2.24
N LEU A 39 0.15 -27.59 1.73
CA LEU A 39 1.14 -27.26 0.69
C LEU A 39 2.58 -27.42 1.20
N LYS A 40 2.85 -27.06 2.46
CA LYS A 40 4.16 -27.27 3.11
C LYS A 40 4.48 -28.76 3.19
N ASP A 41 3.52 -29.59 3.60
CA ASP A 41 3.70 -31.04 3.70
C ASP A 41 3.88 -31.69 2.32
N GLU A 42 3.15 -31.23 1.30
CA GLU A 42 3.33 -31.68 -0.08
C GLU A 42 4.70 -31.30 -0.64
N TYR A 43 5.18 -30.09 -0.34
CA TYR A 43 6.49 -29.60 -0.79
C TYR A 43 7.64 -30.30 -0.07
N GLN A 44 7.51 -30.55 1.24
CA GLN A 44 8.50 -31.29 2.03
C GLN A 44 8.62 -32.76 1.62
N ASN A 45 7.56 -33.34 1.06
CA ASN A 45 7.54 -34.71 0.55
C ASN A 45 7.82 -34.82 -0.96
N ALA A 46 8.08 -33.69 -1.65
CA ALA A 46 8.43 -33.68 -3.07
C ALA A 46 9.94 -33.92 -3.28
N SER A 47 10.31 -34.57 -4.39
CA SER A 47 11.73 -34.79 -4.74
C SER A 47 12.43 -33.48 -5.10
N GLU A 48 13.74 -33.37 -4.85
CA GLU A 48 14.58 -32.17 -5.07
C GLU A 48 14.54 -31.59 -6.51
N ASP A 49 14.10 -32.36 -7.52
CA ASP A 49 13.91 -31.91 -8.92
C ASP A 49 12.48 -31.48 -9.28
N HIS A 50 11.60 -31.24 -8.29
CA HIS A 50 10.20 -30.88 -8.54
C HIS A 50 10.08 -29.44 -9.07
N VAL A 51 9.97 -29.30 -10.38
CA VAL A 51 9.62 -28.03 -11.04
C VAL A 51 8.17 -27.68 -10.68
N LEU A 52 7.99 -26.54 -10.00
CA LEU A 52 6.68 -25.99 -9.69
C LEU A 52 5.82 -25.95 -10.96
N THR A 53 4.69 -26.64 -10.92
CA THR A 53 3.73 -26.57 -12.03
C THR A 53 3.16 -25.16 -12.12
N ASN A 54 2.77 -24.71 -13.32
CA ASN A 54 2.16 -23.38 -13.51
C ASN A 54 0.96 -23.14 -12.57
N VAL A 55 0.23 -24.21 -12.22
CA VAL A 55 -0.87 -24.18 -11.25
C VAL A 55 -0.37 -23.86 -9.83
N GLN A 56 0.76 -24.42 -9.40
CA GLN A 56 1.35 -24.13 -8.09
C GLN A 56 1.92 -22.70 -8.02
N ILE A 57 2.50 -22.22 -9.12
CA ILE A 57 2.96 -20.82 -9.25
C ILE A 57 1.76 -19.87 -9.17
N ASP A 58 0.66 -20.18 -9.84
CA ASP A 58 -0.55 -19.37 -9.80
C ASP A 58 -1.20 -19.38 -8.41
N ILE A 59 -1.19 -20.51 -7.71
CA ILE A 59 -1.63 -20.60 -6.31
C ILE A 59 -0.72 -19.78 -5.39
N LEU A 60 0.60 -19.82 -5.58
CA LEU A 60 1.56 -19.01 -4.83
C LEU A 60 1.34 -17.52 -5.07
N LYS A 61 1.20 -17.10 -6.33
CA LYS A 61 0.83 -15.72 -6.68
C LYS A 61 -0.48 -15.34 -6.01
N GLN A 62 -1.54 -16.14 -6.17
CA GLN A 62 -2.84 -15.88 -5.60
C GLN A 62 -2.82 -15.78 -4.06
N ASN A 63 -2.04 -16.62 -3.39
CA ASN A 63 -1.88 -16.55 -1.93
C ASN A 63 -1.08 -15.32 -1.52
N MET A 64 -0.01 -14.96 -2.24
CA MET A 64 0.74 -13.73 -2.01
C MET A 64 -0.11 -12.47 -2.23
N ALA A 65 -0.98 -12.44 -3.24
CA ALA A 65 -1.94 -11.34 -3.43
C ALA A 65 -2.95 -11.19 -2.32
N LYS A 66 -3.32 -12.30 -1.68
CA LYS A 66 -4.26 -12.28 -0.56
C LYS A 66 -3.55 -11.89 0.73
N THR A 67 -2.29 -12.27 0.91
CA THR A 67 -1.53 -11.98 2.14
C THR A 67 -0.87 -10.61 2.13
N LEU A 68 -0.38 -10.07 0.99
CA LEU A 68 0.28 -8.75 0.96
C LEU A 68 -0.64 -7.63 1.46
N PRO A 69 -1.87 -7.46 0.94
CA PRO A 69 -2.78 -6.41 1.41
C PRO A 69 -3.24 -6.66 2.85
N GLN A 70 -3.43 -7.92 3.25
CA GLN A 70 -3.85 -8.26 4.63
C GLN A 70 -2.72 -8.05 5.65
N LEU A 71 -1.47 -8.33 5.30
CA LEU A 71 -0.28 -8.03 6.09
C LEU A 71 -0.07 -6.52 6.15
N VAL A 72 -0.43 -5.79 5.11
CA VAL A 72 -0.27 -4.35 5.05
C VAL A 72 -1.38 -3.59 5.79
N GLU A 73 -2.65 -3.95 5.64
CA GLU A 73 -3.76 -3.40 6.43
C GLU A 73 -3.53 -3.66 7.94
N LYS A 74 -3.04 -4.86 8.28
CA LYS A 74 -2.61 -5.18 9.64
C LYS A 74 -1.34 -4.47 10.07
N THR A 75 -0.33 -4.25 9.22
CA THR A 75 0.89 -3.51 9.62
C THR A 75 0.66 -2.01 9.68
N TYR A 76 -0.22 -1.43 8.88
CA TYR A 76 -0.59 -0.02 8.98
C TYR A 76 -1.41 0.23 10.27
N SER A 77 -2.40 -0.62 10.56
CA SER A 77 -3.13 -0.58 11.84
C SER A 77 -2.27 -1.01 13.06
N ALA A 78 -1.24 -1.84 12.86
CA ALA A 78 -0.29 -2.25 13.91
C ALA A 78 0.92 -1.29 14.07
N VAL A 79 1.27 -0.45 13.10
CA VAL A 79 2.28 0.61 13.30
C VAL A 79 1.77 1.63 14.33
N HIS A 80 0.45 1.75 14.49
CA HIS A 80 -0.17 2.50 15.58
C HIS A 80 -0.29 1.71 16.91
N ARG A 81 -0.01 0.40 16.91
CA ARG A 81 0.04 -0.45 18.12
C ARG A 81 1.22 -1.43 18.02
N LYS A 82 2.39 -0.94 18.40
CA LYS A 82 3.68 -1.64 18.43
C LYS A 82 3.62 -3.12 18.87
N GLN A 83 4.55 -3.88 18.27
CA GLN A 83 5.39 -4.92 18.91
C GLN A 83 4.98 -6.42 18.84
N GLY A 84 4.12 -6.88 17.92
CA GLY A 84 3.68 -8.30 17.96
C GLY A 84 3.88 -9.17 16.71
N MET A 85 4.17 -8.61 15.53
CA MET A 85 3.99 -9.34 14.26
C MET A 85 5.22 -9.39 13.34
N HIS A 86 6.34 -8.79 13.74
CA HIS A 86 7.61 -9.00 13.03
C HIS A 86 8.09 -10.45 13.21
N ASP A 87 7.96 -10.98 14.42
CA ASP A 87 8.44 -12.31 14.79
C ASP A 87 7.73 -13.42 13.97
N VAL A 88 6.46 -13.25 13.64
CA VAL A 88 5.69 -14.25 12.89
C VAL A 88 6.10 -14.30 11.42
N ALA A 89 6.40 -13.15 10.81
CA ALA A 89 6.83 -13.08 9.41
C ALA A 89 8.27 -13.57 9.23
N GLU A 90 9.15 -13.27 10.19
CA GLU A 90 10.55 -13.71 10.18
C GLU A 90 10.65 -15.20 10.50
N GLU A 91 9.84 -15.72 11.44
CA GLU A 91 9.79 -17.16 11.74
C GLU A 91 9.21 -17.97 10.56
N LEU A 92 8.20 -17.44 9.85
CA LEU A 92 7.71 -18.05 8.61
C LEU A 92 8.78 -18.10 7.51
N ALA A 93 9.59 -17.04 7.37
CA ALA A 93 10.69 -16.97 6.40
C ALA A 93 11.88 -17.86 6.79
N ARG A 94 12.11 -18.07 8.10
CA ARG A 94 13.17 -18.94 8.63
C ARG A 94 12.79 -20.42 8.61
N GLU A 95 11.51 -20.75 8.79
CA GLU A 95 11.01 -22.13 8.73
C GLU A 95 10.68 -22.62 7.31
N SER A 96 10.56 -21.70 6.36
CA SER A 96 10.49 -22.04 4.96
C SER A 96 11.91 -22.01 4.41
N ASP A 97 12.55 -23.18 4.33
CA ASP A 97 13.89 -23.40 3.76
C ASP A 97 13.91 -23.17 2.22
N ILE A 98 13.10 -22.22 1.76
CA ILE A 98 12.94 -21.79 0.39
C ILE A 98 14.13 -20.87 0.10
N THR A 99 15.26 -21.49 -0.21
CA THR A 99 16.30 -20.90 -1.04
C THR A 99 15.75 -20.75 -2.46
N THR A 100 14.80 -19.82 -2.62
CA THR A 100 14.27 -19.39 -3.92
C THR A 100 15.41 -18.75 -4.70
N GLU A 101 15.66 -19.29 -5.89
CA GLU A 101 16.54 -18.76 -6.93
C GLU A 101 16.43 -17.22 -7.01
N PRO A 102 17.55 -16.49 -7.11
CA PRO A 102 17.59 -15.04 -6.94
C PRO A 102 16.70 -14.27 -7.93
N HIS A 103 16.39 -14.86 -9.10
CA HIS A 103 15.66 -14.17 -10.17
C HIS A 103 14.14 -14.04 -9.95
N GLU A 104 13.52 -14.85 -9.10
CA GLU A 104 12.07 -14.78 -8.82
C GLU A 104 11.73 -13.90 -7.61
N LYS A 105 12.75 -13.50 -6.84
CA LYS A 105 12.63 -12.61 -5.68
C LYS A 105 12.67 -11.12 -6.05
N GLU A 106 13.21 -10.76 -7.21
CA GLU A 106 13.55 -9.36 -7.54
C GLU A 106 12.35 -8.41 -7.51
N PRO A 107 11.18 -8.73 -8.11
CA PRO A 107 10.05 -7.80 -8.13
C PRO A 107 9.48 -7.57 -6.72
N PHE A 108 9.41 -8.63 -5.90
CA PHE A 108 8.89 -8.53 -4.54
C PHE A 108 9.90 -7.87 -3.59
N THR A 109 11.20 -8.06 -3.82
CA THR A 109 12.26 -7.38 -3.07
C THR A 109 12.27 -5.89 -3.37
N GLU A 110 12.11 -5.51 -4.64
CA GLU A 110 11.98 -4.11 -5.06
C GLU A 110 10.73 -3.45 -4.46
N LEU A 111 9.55 -4.09 -4.56
CA LEU A 111 8.32 -3.54 -3.98
C LEU A 111 8.40 -3.41 -2.46
N ASN A 112 8.90 -4.42 -1.75
CA ASN A 112 9.07 -4.35 -0.30
C ASN A 112 10.05 -3.23 0.08
N HIS A 113 11.14 -3.06 -0.68
CA HIS A 113 12.05 -1.94 -0.50
C HIS A 113 11.33 -0.60 -0.68
N ILE A 114 10.55 -0.42 -1.74
CA ILE A 114 9.80 0.81 -1.98
C ILE A 114 8.79 1.07 -0.85
N LEU A 115 8.07 0.05 -0.39
CA LEU A 115 7.13 0.17 0.73
C LEU A 115 7.84 0.61 2.02
N ASP A 116 8.99 0.04 2.35
CA ASP A 116 9.76 0.45 3.52
C ASP A 116 10.31 1.87 3.40
N ARG A 117 10.67 2.32 2.20
CA ARG A 117 11.09 3.70 1.95
C ARG A 117 9.92 4.67 2.07
N LEU A 118 8.74 4.32 1.56
CA LEU A 118 7.51 5.09 1.73
C LEU A 118 7.11 5.23 3.21
N LYS A 119 7.25 4.17 4.02
CA LYS A 119 7.03 4.24 5.49
C LYS A 119 7.95 5.26 6.16
N ASN A 120 9.18 5.39 5.69
CA ASN A 120 10.17 6.34 6.17
C ASN A 120 10.05 7.73 5.51
N LYS A 121 8.95 7.98 4.78
CA LYS A 121 8.69 9.22 4.04
C LYS A 121 9.71 9.54 2.94
N ASP A 122 10.36 8.52 2.39
CA ASP A 122 11.19 8.67 1.20
C ASP A 122 10.39 8.31 -0.06
N LEU A 123 10.21 9.29 -0.94
CA LEU A 123 9.42 9.19 -2.16
C LEU A 123 10.24 8.72 -3.37
N GLU A 124 11.58 8.82 -3.32
CA GLU A 124 12.42 8.64 -4.51
C GLU A 124 12.24 7.25 -5.15
N PRO A 125 12.23 6.14 -4.38
CA PRO A 125 12.04 4.81 -4.97
C PRO A 125 10.66 4.63 -5.60
N ALA A 126 9.62 5.16 -4.96
CA ALA A 126 8.26 5.08 -5.47
C ALA A 126 8.07 5.93 -6.74
N LEU A 127 8.69 7.11 -6.80
CA LEU A 127 8.68 7.97 -7.98
C LEU A 127 9.41 7.32 -9.16
N ALA A 128 10.58 6.72 -8.92
CA ALA A 128 11.32 6.00 -9.95
C ALA A 128 10.49 4.83 -10.49
N TRP A 129 9.92 4.03 -9.60
CA TRP A 129 9.04 2.92 -9.97
C TRP A 129 7.83 3.37 -10.79
N ALA A 130 7.13 4.42 -10.34
CA ALA A 130 5.94 4.94 -11.03
C ALA A 130 6.27 5.53 -12.41
N THR A 131 7.47 6.11 -12.58
CA THR A 131 7.93 6.61 -13.87
C THR A 131 8.21 5.47 -14.85
N VAL A 132 8.84 4.39 -14.39
CA VAL A 132 9.11 3.20 -15.22
C VAL A 132 7.81 2.51 -15.64
N HIS A 133 6.81 2.47 -14.75
CA HIS A 133 5.53 1.81 -14.97
C HIS A 133 4.42 2.76 -15.46
N HIS A 134 4.78 3.94 -15.98
CA HIS A 134 3.83 5.00 -16.36
C HIS A 134 2.71 4.49 -17.28
N ASP A 135 3.06 3.83 -18.39
CA ASP A 135 2.08 3.38 -19.38
C ASP A 135 1.10 2.36 -18.78
N ASN A 136 1.58 1.47 -17.90
CA ASN A 136 0.76 0.50 -17.20
C ASN A 136 -0.18 1.17 -16.18
N LEU A 137 0.32 2.15 -15.42
CA LEU A 137 -0.48 2.92 -14.47
C LEU A 137 -1.55 3.76 -15.19
N GLU A 138 -1.22 4.34 -16.34
CA GLU A 138 -2.16 5.08 -17.17
C GLU A 138 -3.25 4.14 -17.73
N ALA A 139 -2.88 2.95 -18.22
CA ALA A 139 -3.83 1.95 -18.67
C ALA A 139 -4.77 1.47 -17.55
N GLN A 140 -4.31 1.45 -16.30
CA GLN A 140 -5.11 1.16 -15.11
C GLN A 140 -5.90 2.37 -14.60
N ASN A 141 -5.79 3.52 -15.28
CA ASN A 141 -6.39 4.78 -14.86
C ASN A 141 -5.97 5.17 -13.43
N SER A 142 -4.76 4.79 -12.99
CA SER A 142 -4.23 5.13 -11.67
C SER A 142 -3.81 6.60 -11.58
N SER A 143 -3.98 7.20 -10.40
CA SER A 143 -3.49 8.55 -10.05
C SER A 143 -2.18 8.51 -9.25
N LEU A 144 -1.57 7.35 -9.05
CA LEU A 144 -0.42 7.15 -8.16
C LEU A 144 0.76 8.05 -8.49
N GLU A 145 1.15 8.08 -9.76
CA GLU A 145 2.31 8.87 -10.19
C GLU A 145 2.09 10.37 -9.94
N PHE A 146 0.89 10.88 -10.22
CA PHE A 146 0.54 12.27 -9.91
C PHE A 146 0.58 12.54 -8.40
N MET A 147 0.03 11.63 -7.58
CA MET A 147 0.03 11.78 -6.13
C MET A 147 1.44 11.78 -5.52
N LEU A 148 2.35 10.96 -6.04
CA LEU A 148 3.76 10.97 -5.64
C LEU A 148 4.44 12.29 -6.01
N HIS A 149 4.24 12.79 -7.24
CA HIS A 149 4.79 14.09 -7.64
C HIS A 149 4.17 15.25 -6.84
N ARG A 150 2.88 15.16 -6.48
CA ARG A 150 2.20 16.12 -5.60
C ARG A 150 2.87 16.17 -4.22
N LEU A 151 3.11 15.02 -3.57
CA LEU A 151 3.82 14.98 -2.29
C LEU A 151 5.22 15.56 -2.40
N LYS A 152 5.96 15.23 -3.46
CA LYS A 152 7.32 15.75 -3.66
C LYS A 152 7.34 17.27 -3.82
N PHE A 153 6.38 17.81 -4.56
CA PHE A 153 6.21 19.25 -4.69
C PHE A 153 5.92 19.92 -3.33
N ILE A 154 5.03 19.33 -2.53
CA ILE A 154 4.74 19.80 -1.18
C ILE A 154 5.97 19.74 -0.27
N GLU A 155 6.76 18.65 -0.34
CA GLU A 155 8.04 18.50 0.40
C GLU A 155 9.00 19.65 0.05
N LEU A 156 9.09 20.03 -1.22
CA LEU A 156 9.91 21.18 -1.66
C LEU A 156 9.38 22.50 -1.09
N LEU A 157 8.07 22.71 -1.06
CA LEU A 157 7.47 23.91 -0.46
C LEU A 157 7.70 23.99 1.06
N GLN A 158 7.71 22.85 1.76
CA GLN A 158 7.96 22.78 3.19
C GLN A 158 9.38 23.23 3.56
N LYS A 159 10.35 23.19 2.62
CA LYS A 159 11.71 23.71 2.81
C LYS A 159 11.79 25.25 2.79
N GLY A 160 10.66 25.92 2.58
CA GLY A 160 10.53 27.38 2.67
C GLY A 160 10.94 28.13 1.39
N ALA A 161 10.93 29.47 1.47
CA ALA A 161 11.04 30.36 0.32
C ALA A 161 12.34 30.17 -0.50
N ALA A 162 13.43 29.72 0.14
CA ALA A 162 14.69 29.44 -0.55
C ALA A 162 14.56 28.37 -1.65
N HIS A 163 13.62 27.42 -1.50
CA HIS A 163 13.40 26.31 -2.42
C HIS A 163 12.15 26.52 -3.31
N GLN A 164 11.53 27.70 -3.27
CA GLN A 164 10.34 28.00 -4.07
C GLN A 164 10.61 27.88 -5.57
N THR A 165 11.78 28.34 -6.03
CA THR A 165 12.20 28.22 -7.43
C THR A 165 12.36 26.75 -7.84
N ASP A 166 12.90 25.91 -6.97
CA ASP A 166 13.07 24.47 -7.21
C ASP A 166 11.72 23.78 -7.36
N ALA A 167 10.76 24.11 -6.47
CA ALA A 167 9.39 23.61 -6.56
C ALA A 167 8.71 24.00 -7.88
N ILE A 168 8.90 25.24 -8.34
CA ILE A 168 8.36 25.71 -9.62
C ILE A 168 9.01 24.97 -10.80
N CYS A 169 10.33 24.75 -10.74
CA CYS A 169 11.05 23.99 -11.76
C CYS A 169 10.56 22.54 -11.83
N TYR A 170 10.38 21.92 -10.67
CA TYR A 170 9.85 20.57 -10.52
C TYR A 170 8.43 20.45 -11.11
N ALA A 171 7.51 21.34 -10.72
CA ALA A 171 6.15 21.36 -11.25
C ALA A 171 6.12 21.52 -12.78
N ARG A 172 6.95 22.41 -13.33
CA ARG A 172 7.06 22.60 -14.79
C ARG A 172 7.55 21.35 -15.51
N THR A 173 8.35 20.53 -14.87
CA THR A 173 8.92 19.32 -15.47
C THR A 173 7.93 18.16 -15.37
N HIS A 174 7.32 17.95 -14.20
CA HIS A 174 6.55 16.74 -13.92
C HIS A 174 5.04 16.89 -14.05
N PHE A 175 4.46 18.08 -13.86
CA PHE A 175 2.99 18.23 -13.88
C PHE A 175 2.38 18.35 -15.27
N ARG A 176 3.17 18.67 -16.31
CA ARG A 176 2.66 18.92 -17.68
C ARG A 176 1.81 17.78 -18.22
N LYS A 177 2.22 16.53 -17.98
CA LYS A 177 1.50 15.33 -18.45
C LYS A 177 0.20 15.05 -17.70
N PHE A 178 0.01 15.64 -16.51
CA PHE A 178 -1.17 15.42 -15.67
C PHE A 178 -2.23 16.51 -15.81
N VAL A 179 -1.97 17.58 -16.58
CA VAL A 179 -2.87 18.74 -16.66
C VAL A 179 -4.28 18.36 -17.06
N HIS A 180 -4.46 17.49 -18.05
CA HIS A 180 -5.80 17.11 -18.53
C HIS A 180 -6.68 16.49 -17.43
N ARG A 181 -6.08 15.72 -16.52
CA ARG A 181 -6.81 14.98 -15.48
C ARG A 181 -6.82 15.67 -14.12
N HIS A 182 -5.77 16.42 -13.81
CA HIS A 182 -5.49 16.97 -12.48
C HIS A 182 -5.34 18.50 -12.48
N GLU A 183 -5.93 19.20 -13.45
CA GLU A 183 -5.81 20.67 -13.59
C GLU A 183 -6.13 21.42 -12.29
N LYS A 184 -7.25 21.07 -11.64
CA LYS A 184 -7.72 21.73 -10.41
C LYS A 184 -6.75 21.51 -9.24
N ASP A 185 -6.20 20.31 -9.13
CA ASP A 185 -5.20 19.99 -8.12
C ASP A 185 -3.93 20.78 -8.38
N ILE A 186 -3.47 20.83 -9.63
CA ILE A 186 -2.28 21.61 -10.03
C ILE A 186 -2.48 23.10 -9.73
N GLN A 187 -3.64 23.67 -10.07
CA GLN A 187 -3.98 25.07 -9.75
C GLN A 187 -3.93 25.33 -8.23
N THR A 188 -4.44 24.39 -7.44
CA THR A 188 -4.40 24.45 -5.98
C THR A 188 -2.96 24.43 -5.46
N LEU A 189 -2.12 23.52 -5.97
CA LEU A 189 -0.70 23.44 -5.64
C LEU A 189 0.06 24.72 -6.03
N MET A 190 -0.26 25.32 -7.17
CA MET A 190 0.32 26.61 -7.56
C MET A 190 -0.12 27.74 -6.62
N GLY A 191 -1.37 27.72 -6.13
CA GLY A 191 -1.87 28.67 -5.14
C GLY A 191 -1.11 28.63 -3.81
N MET A 192 -0.61 27.46 -3.39
CA MET A 192 0.18 27.30 -2.18
C MET A 192 1.48 28.13 -2.18
N LEU A 193 2.03 28.45 -3.37
CA LEU A 193 3.25 29.25 -3.51
C LEU A 193 3.13 30.63 -2.84
N LEU A 194 1.92 31.20 -2.78
CA LEU A 194 1.66 32.49 -2.13
C LEU A 194 1.93 32.46 -0.62
N TYR A 195 1.79 31.29 0.00
CA TYR A 195 1.89 31.12 1.45
C TYR A 195 3.28 30.66 1.89
N VAL A 196 4.17 30.28 0.96
CA VAL A 196 5.53 29.82 1.27
C VAL A 196 6.32 30.80 2.16
N PRO A 197 6.30 32.14 1.93
CA PRO A 197 7.03 33.07 2.79
C PRO A 197 6.58 33.08 4.25
N ASN A 198 5.30 32.79 4.51
CA ASN A 198 4.69 32.78 5.84
C ASN A 198 4.55 31.36 6.41
N GLY A 199 5.05 30.35 5.69
CA GLY A 199 4.86 28.94 5.99
C GLY A 199 3.53 28.40 5.45
N ILE A 200 3.59 27.26 4.78
CA ILE A 200 2.38 26.60 4.24
C ILE A 200 1.54 25.90 5.31
N ASN A 201 2.12 25.59 6.48
CA ASN A 201 1.41 24.94 7.59
C ASN A 201 0.31 25.84 8.21
N SER A 202 0.46 27.16 8.11
CA SER A 202 -0.52 28.15 8.61
C SER A 202 -1.48 28.62 7.52
N SER A 203 -1.39 28.05 6.32
CA SER A 203 -2.21 28.43 5.17
C SER A 203 -3.57 27.73 5.16
N PRO A 204 -4.54 28.20 4.34
CA PRO A 204 -5.79 27.49 4.10
C PRO A 204 -5.63 26.07 3.52
N TYR A 205 -4.41 25.72 3.08
CA TYR A 205 -4.06 24.43 2.48
C TYR A 205 -3.47 23.44 3.48
N SER A 206 -3.56 23.69 4.79
CA SER A 206 -2.99 22.81 5.83
C SER A 206 -3.50 21.37 5.74
N CYS A 207 -4.75 21.15 5.34
CA CYS A 207 -5.31 19.81 5.12
C CYS A 207 -4.58 19.02 4.01
N LEU A 208 -3.96 19.72 3.06
CA LEU A 208 -3.14 19.10 2.01
C LEU A 208 -1.74 18.74 2.51
N LEU A 209 -1.45 18.90 3.81
CA LEU A 209 -0.18 18.52 4.44
C LEU A 209 -0.34 17.36 5.42
N ASP A 210 -1.57 16.85 5.57
CA ASP A 210 -1.91 15.85 6.57
C ASP A 210 -1.24 14.50 6.30
N THR A 211 -1.02 13.76 7.39
CA THR A 211 -0.41 12.42 7.33
C THR A 211 -1.28 11.42 6.58
N GLU A 212 -2.59 11.67 6.46
CA GLU A 212 -3.56 10.83 5.74
C GLU A 212 -3.18 10.62 4.27
N MET A 213 -2.57 11.61 3.60
CA MET A 213 -2.13 11.46 2.22
C MET A 213 -1.04 10.39 2.03
N TRP A 214 -0.19 10.22 3.04
CA TRP A 214 0.85 9.18 2.99
C TRP A 214 0.25 7.79 3.08
N ILE A 215 -0.86 7.65 3.81
CA ILE A 215 -1.62 6.40 3.91
C ILE A 215 -2.23 6.08 2.55
N GLU A 216 -2.92 7.06 1.96
CA GLU A 216 -3.58 6.91 0.68
C GLU A 216 -2.58 6.50 -0.40
N ILE A 217 -1.42 7.16 -0.47
CA ILE A 217 -0.37 6.82 -1.46
C ILE A 217 0.21 5.43 -1.22
N TYR A 218 0.36 5.04 0.04
CA TYR A 218 0.87 3.73 0.39
C TYR A 218 -0.11 2.61 -0.01
N GLU A 219 -1.40 2.77 0.29
CA GLU A 219 -2.45 1.84 -0.13
C GLU A 219 -2.60 1.79 -1.66
N LEU A 220 -2.53 2.95 -2.31
CA LEU A 220 -2.62 3.09 -3.75
C LEU A 220 -1.46 2.39 -4.45
N PHE A 221 -0.24 2.58 -3.94
CA PHE A 221 0.96 1.91 -4.46
C PHE A 221 0.83 0.39 -4.39
N ILE A 222 0.35 -0.16 -3.27
CA ILE A 222 0.18 -1.61 -3.10
C ILE A 222 -0.84 -2.15 -4.09
N ARG A 223 -1.99 -1.48 -4.20
CA ARG A 223 -3.04 -1.90 -5.11
C ARG A 223 -2.51 -1.97 -6.55
N ASP A 224 -1.86 -0.89 -6.99
CA ASP A 224 -1.40 -0.79 -8.37
C ASP A 224 -0.22 -1.74 -8.64
N ALA A 225 0.71 -1.89 -7.70
CA ALA A 225 1.80 -2.84 -7.81
C ALA A 225 1.31 -4.30 -7.84
N CYS A 226 0.33 -4.67 -7.00
CA CYS A 226 -0.30 -5.99 -7.03
C CYS A 226 -1.05 -6.25 -8.35
N GLN A 227 -1.72 -5.22 -8.89
CA GLN A 227 -2.41 -5.32 -10.17
C GLN A 227 -1.41 -5.50 -11.33
N LEU A 228 -0.28 -4.79 -11.28
CA LEU A 228 0.77 -4.83 -12.29
C LEU A 228 1.56 -6.15 -12.28
N LEU A 229 1.82 -6.71 -11.10
CA LEU A 229 2.42 -8.04 -10.94
C LEU A 229 1.46 -9.19 -11.33
N GLY A 230 0.25 -8.88 -11.81
CA GLY A 230 -0.74 -9.88 -12.24
C GLY A 230 -1.30 -10.71 -11.08
N VAL A 231 -1.16 -10.22 -9.85
CA VAL A 231 -1.55 -10.93 -8.63
C VAL A 231 -3.02 -10.66 -8.27
N CYS A 232 -3.66 -9.67 -8.89
CA CYS A 232 -5.10 -9.48 -8.76
C CYS A 232 -5.87 -10.60 -9.48
N VAL A 233 -6.35 -11.55 -8.69
CA VAL A 233 -7.51 -12.37 -9.03
C VAL A 233 -8.68 -11.42 -9.23
N ASN A 234 -9.15 -11.26 -10.46
CA ASN A 234 -10.52 -10.82 -10.68
C ASN A 234 -11.41 -11.89 -10.03
N SER A 235 -11.99 -11.60 -8.87
CA SER A 235 -13.06 -12.42 -8.32
C SER A 235 -14.37 -11.63 -8.46
N PRO A 236 -15.40 -12.20 -9.13
CA PRO A 236 -16.75 -11.63 -9.17
C PRO A 236 -17.44 -11.66 -7.81
#